data_AF-A0A484I567-F1
#
_entry.id   AF-A0A484I567-F1
#
_cell.length_a   1.000
_cell.length_b   1.000
_cell.length_c   1.000
_cell.angle_alpha   90.00
_cell.angle_beta   90.00
_cell.angle_gamma   90.00
#
_symmetry.space_group_name_H-M   'P 1'
#
loop_
_entity.id
_entity.type
_entity.pdbx_description
1 polymer ?
#
loop_
_entity_poly.entity_id
_entity_poly.type
_entity_poly.pdbx_seq_one_letter_code
_entity_poly.pdbx_strand_id
1 'polypeptide(L)'
;MSSVSHRQVGKFYYAILHINSILMNSFKNEDNFTDKENNPERINNNGVSKGKNALDALHENIVKEKEKDLILKISDIYGVDYDEASEIHINYHSLRIQKMIEKSESLSSMKSFIDSNLDLRNLSAQVAFGQITENTCMDILIGLMKNQKEAKIKDRYINFYS
;
A
#
# COMPACT_ATOMS: atom_id res chain seq x y z
N MET A 1 -25.85 -19.57 15.48
CA MET A 1 -25.37 -18.19 15.71
C MET A 1 -24.18 -18.27 16.66
N SER A 2 -22.96 -18.29 16.14
CA SER A 2 -21.76 -18.37 16.99
C SER A 2 -21.28 -16.97 17.33
N SER A 3 -21.36 -16.64 18.62
CA SER A 3 -20.87 -15.40 19.20
C SER A 3 -19.33 -15.40 19.17
N VAL A 4 -18.74 -14.55 18.33
CA VAL A 4 -17.30 -14.26 18.36
C VAL A 4 -16.99 -13.54 19.67
N SER A 5 -16.20 -14.21 20.51
CA SER A 5 -15.75 -13.69 21.81
C SER A 5 -14.99 -12.37 21.64
N HIS A 6 -15.39 -11.35 22.41
CA HIS A 6 -14.73 -10.03 22.47
C HIS A 6 -13.21 -10.10 22.76
N ARG A 7 -12.69 -11.23 23.27
CA ARG A 7 -11.25 -11.46 23.43
C ARG A 7 -10.49 -11.69 22.12
N GLN A 8 -11.13 -12.18 21.06
CA GLN A 8 -10.47 -12.40 19.77
C GLN A 8 -10.24 -11.06 19.05
N VAL A 9 -11.24 -10.17 19.08
CA VAL A 9 -11.23 -8.87 18.38
C VAL A 9 -10.12 -7.94 18.90
N GLY A 10 -9.85 -7.97 20.21
CA GLY A 10 -8.78 -7.18 20.82
C GLY A 10 -7.36 -7.62 20.42
N LYS A 11 -7.15 -8.89 20.08
CA LYS A 11 -5.83 -9.40 19.63
C LYS A 11 -5.55 -9.04 18.17
N PHE A 12 -6.58 -9.04 17.32
CA PHE A 12 -6.48 -8.59 15.92
C PHE A 12 -6.15 -7.09 15.83
N TYR A 13 -6.80 -6.25 16.64
CA TYR A 13 -6.49 -4.82 16.69
C TYR A 13 -5.07 -4.54 17.19
N TYR A 14 -4.59 -5.28 18.19
CA TYR A 14 -3.24 -5.11 18.70
C TYR A 14 -2.18 -5.56 17.69
N ALA A 15 -2.41 -6.64 16.96
CA ALA A 15 -1.50 -7.12 15.91
C ALA A 15 -1.41 -6.13 14.72
N ILE A 16 -2.55 -5.61 14.26
CA ILE A 16 -2.60 -4.61 13.18
C ILE A 16 -1.94 -3.29 13.61
N LEU A 17 -2.14 -2.84 14.85
CA LEU A 17 -1.47 -1.64 15.38
C LEU A 17 0.02 -1.87 15.60
N HIS A 18 0.45 -3.06 16.03
CA HIS A 18 1.87 -3.38 16.21
C HIS A 18 2.59 -3.43 14.86
N ILE A 19 2.00 -4.06 13.84
CA ILE A 19 2.55 -4.12 12.47
C ILE A 19 2.67 -2.71 11.89
N ASN A 20 1.62 -1.89 12.02
CA ASN A 20 1.68 -0.49 11.56
C ASN A 20 2.71 0.33 12.33
N SER A 21 2.89 0.14 13.64
CA SER A 21 3.91 0.89 14.43
C SER A 21 5.34 0.46 14.08
N ILE A 22 5.56 -0.83 13.78
CA ILE A 22 6.87 -1.38 13.41
C ILE A 22 7.24 -0.92 12.00
N LEU A 23 6.29 -0.95 11.06
CA LEU A 23 6.48 -0.41 9.72
C LEU A 23 6.71 1.11 9.74
N MET A 24 5.95 1.87 10.52
CA MET A 24 6.07 3.33 10.60
C MET A 24 7.38 3.80 11.25
N ASN A 25 7.94 3.03 12.20
CA ASN A 25 9.22 3.37 12.83
C ASN A 25 10.44 2.95 12.01
N SER A 26 10.31 1.94 11.13
CA SER A 26 11.40 1.50 10.25
C SER A 26 11.75 2.50 9.14
N PHE A 27 10.85 3.42 8.79
CA PHE A 27 11.04 4.37 7.69
C PHE A 27 11.31 5.82 8.13
N LYS A 28 11.34 6.11 9.43
CA LYS A 28 11.75 7.42 9.97
C LYS A 28 13.27 7.57 10.14
N ASN A 29 14.04 6.51 9.89
CA ASN A 29 15.50 6.47 10.12
C ASN A 29 16.33 6.31 8.84
N GLU A 30 15.87 6.86 7.72
CA GLU A 30 16.76 7.22 6.62
C GLU A 30 16.83 8.75 6.63
N ASP A 31 17.88 9.28 7.28
CA ASP A 31 18.46 10.62 7.16
C ASP A 31 18.95 11.12 8.54
N ASN A 32 20.06 10.53 9.04
CA ASN A 32 21.12 11.24 9.75
C ASN A 32 22.20 10.25 10.21
N PHE A 33 23.25 10.12 9.40
CA PHE A 33 24.49 9.48 9.81
C PHE A 33 25.26 10.46 10.70
N THR A 34 25.17 10.29 12.02
CA THR A 34 26.17 10.82 12.96
C THR A 34 26.40 9.78 14.03
N ASP A 35 27.64 9.29 14.09
CA ASP A 35 28.14 8.38 15.10
C ASP A 35 27.88 8.92 16.52
N LYS A 36 27.20 8.11 17.35
CA LYS A 36 27.57 7.92 18.75
C LYS A 36 26.87 6.72 19.38
N GLU A 37 27.71 5.90 20.02
CA GLU A 37 27.46 4.64 20.70
C GLU A 37 26.35 4.72 21.77
N ASN A 38 25.52 3.67 21.88
CA ASN A 38 25.40 2.79 23.07
C ASN A 38 24.14 1.88 23.05
N ASN A 39 24.36 0.59 23.31
CA ASN A 39 23.44 -0.43 23.87
C ASN A 39 22.36 -1.12 22.97
N PRO A 40 21.86 -2.33 23.33
CA PRO A 40 22.02 -3.52 22.50
C PRO A 40 20.69 -4.19 22.20
N GLU A 41 20.15 -4.00 21.01
CA GLU A 41 19.17 -4.93 20.44
C GLU A 41 19.21 -4.76 18.93
N ARG A 42 20.18 -5.43 18.29
CA ARG A 42 20.21 -5.61 16.84
C ARG A 42 19.05 -6.54 16.46
N ILE A 43 17.84 -5.99 16.40
CA ILE A 43 16.76 -6.58 15.62
C ILE A 43 17.26 -6.58 14.18
N ASN A 44 17.43 -7.80 13.68
CA ASN A 44 18.11 -8.10 12.43
C ASN A 44 17.27 -7.57 11.26
N ASN A 45 17.50 -6.32 10.86
CA ASN A 45 16.86 -5.65 9.71
C ASN A 45 17.04 -6.39 8.36
N ASN A 46 17.84 -7.46 8.34
CA ASN A 46 18.00 -8.37 7.22
C ASN A 46 16.78 -9.26 6.94
N GLY A 47 15.82 -9.39 7.87
CA GLY A 47 14.60 -10.17 7.63
C GLY A 47 13.58 -9.46 6.74
N VAL A 48 13.42 -8.15 6.93
CA VAL A 48 12.40 -7.32 6.24
C VAL A 48 12.79 -7.04 4.78
N SER A 49 14.09 -6.84 4.52
CA SER A 49 14.60 -6.66 3.15
C SER A 49 14.50 -7.95 2.32
N LYS A 50 14.67 -9.12 2.94
CA LYS A 50 14.52 -10.42 2.27
C LYS A 50 13.10 -10.66 1.75
N GLY A 51 12.08 -10.33 2.55
CA GLY A 51 10.69 -10.51 2.15
C GLY A 51 10.30 -9.63 0.96
N LYS A 52 10.64 -8.33 1.03
CA LYS A 52 10.39 -7.41 -0.07
C LYS A 52 11.12 -7.83 -1.36
N ASN A 53 12.39 -8.21 -1.27
CA ASN A 53 13.16 -8.66 -2.43
C ASN A 53 12.60 -9.96 -3.05
N ALA A 54 12.03 -10.86 -2.24
CA ALA A 54 11.36 -12.07 -2.73
C ALA A 54 10.06 -11.74 -3.50
N LEU A 55 9.29 -10.76 -3.02
CA LEU A 55 8.09 -10.29 -3.73
C LEU A 55 8.45 -9.57 -5.03
N ASP A 56 9.47 -8.71 -5.03
CA ASP A 56 9.95 -8.05 -6.24
C ASP A 56 10.38 -9.09 -7.28
N ALA A 57 11.13 -10.13 -6.87
CA ALA A 57 11.53 -11.25 -7.73
C ALA A 57 10.35 -12.08 -8.25
N LEU A 58 9.31 -12.29 -7.44
CA LEU A 58 8.09 -12.97 -7.89
C LEU A 58 7.39 -12.21 -9.01
N HIS A 59 7.48 -10.89 -9.03
CA HIS A 59 6.82 -10.04 -10.04
C HIS A 59 7.67 -9.83 -11.30
N GLU A 60 8.88 -10.39 -11.39
CA GLU A 60 9.68 -10.32 -12.60
C GLU A 60 8.99 -11.05 -13.75
N ASN A 61 8.61 -10.30 -14.79
CA ASN A 61 7.98 -10.79 -16.04
C ASN A 61 6.60 -11.44 -15.88
N ILE A 62 5.86 -11.10 -14.82
CA ILE A 62 4.47 -11.54 -14.69
C ILE A 62 3.54 -10.71 -15.56
N VAL A 63 2.59 -11.41 -16.19
CA VAL A 63 1.47 -10.82 -16.92
C VAL A 63 0.28 -10.72 -15.97
N LYS A 64 -0.48 -9.62 -16.09
CA LYS A 64 -1.66 -9.29 -15.27
C LYS A 64 -2.54 -10.48 -14.87
N GLU A 65 -2.88 -11.38 -15.79
CA GLU A 65 -3.82 -12.47 -15.52
C GLU A 65 -3.27 -13.52 -14.55
N LYS A 66 -1.94 -13.56 -14.39
CA LYS A 66 -1.23 -14.45 -13.46
C LYS A 66 -0.95 -13.80 -12.11
N GLU A 67 -1.32 -12.54 -11.91
CA GLU A 67 -1.05 -11.81 -10.67
C GLU A 67 -1.70 -12.52 -9.47
N LYS A 68 -2.96 -12.96 -9.62
CA LYS A 68 -3.69 -13.69 -8.57
C LYS A 68 -3.02 -15.02 -8.16
N ASP A 69 -2.25 -15.63 -9.07
CA ASP A 69 -1.59 -16.91 -8.81
C ASP A 69 -0.37 -16.72 -7.89
N LEU A 70 0.09 -15.47 -7.72
CA LEU A 70 1.15 -15.15 -6.78
C LEU A 70 0.73 -15.31 -5.32
N ILE A 71 -0.57 -15.21 -5.00
CA ILE A 71 -1.04 -15.34 -3.61
C ILE A 71 -0.68 -16.71 -3.05
N LEU A 72 -0.80 -17.78 -3.85
CA LEU A 72 -0.39 -19.13 -3.45
C LEU A 72 1.13 -19.20 -3.24
N LYS A 73 1.92 -18.59 -4.13
CA LYS A 73 3.38 -18.56 -3.98
C LYS A 73 3.81 -17.76 -2.74
N ILE A 74 3.09 -16.69 -2.42
CA ILE A 74 3.33 -15.86 -1.23
C ILE A 74 2.99 -16.69 0.02
N SER A 75 1.86 -17.39 0.04
CA SER A 75 1.50 -18.35 1.10
C SER A 75 2.63 -19.38 1.31
N ASP A 76 3.16 -19.96 0.24
CA ASP A 76 4.26 -20.93 0.30
C ASP A 76 5.57 -20.33 0.84
N ILE A 77 5.96 -19.13 0.37
CA ILE A 77 7.21 -18.46 0.77
C ILE A 77 7.18 -18.04 2.24
N TYR A 78 6.05 -17.52 2.70
CA TYR A 78 5.92 -16.95 4.04
C TYR A 78 5.36 -17.95 5.06
N GLY A 79 4.83 -19.09 4.62
CA GLY A 79 4.23 -20.10 5.48
C GLY A 79 2.94 -19.62 6.16
N VAL A 80 2.18 -18.76 5.47
CA VAL A 80 0.94 -18.14 5.97
C VAL A 80 -0.27 -18.69 5.21
N ASP A 81 -1.47 -18.48 5.74
CA ASP A 81 -2.69 -18.88 5.03
C ASP A 81 -2.99 -17.98 3.81
N TYR A 82 -3.97 -18.38 3.00
CA TYR A 82 -4.33 -17.67 1.77
C TYR A 82 -4.81 -16.24 2.05
N ASP A 83 -5.58 -16.04 3.12
CA ASP A 83 -6.14 -14.73 3.47
C ASP A 83 -5.01 -13.78 3.87
N GLU A 84 -4.08 -14.23 4.73
CA GLU A 84 -2.91 -13.47 5.12
C GLU A 84 -1.95 -13.22 3.94
N ALA A 85 -1.75 -14.21 3.06
CA ALA A 85 -0.97 -14.04 1.83
C ALA A 85 -1.60 -12.99 0.89
N SER A 86 -2.94 -12.96 0.80
CA SER A 86 -3.65 -11.97 -0.01
C SER A 86 -3.44 -10.56 0.55
N GLU A 87 -3.50 -10.39 1.87
CA GLU A 87 -3.24 -9.10 2.52
C GLU A 87 -1.78 -8.64 2.32
N ILE A 88 -0.82 -9.56 2.40
CA ILE A 88 0.60 -9.27 2.09
C ILE A 88 0.74 -8.76 0.65
N HIS A 89 0.06 -9.39 -0.30
CA HIS A 89 0.11 -9.02 -1.72
C HIS A 89 -0.56 -7.67 -1.99
N ILE A 90 -1.71 -7.40 -1.37
CA ILE A 90 -2.40 -6.11 -1.42
C ILE A 90 -1.50 -5.00 -0.89
N ASN A 91 -0.86 -5.23 0.26
CA ASN A 91 0.04 -4.25 0.88
C ASN A 91 1.27 -3.98 0.00
N TYR A 92 1.80 -5.00 -0.66
CA TYR A 92 2.89 -4.86 -1.63
C TYR A 92 2.51 -3.89 -2.77
N HIS A 93 1.35 -4.06 -3.41
CA HIS A 93 0.91 -3.13 -4.45
C HIS A 93 0.55 -1.75 -3.91
N SER A 94 -0.03 -1.67 -2.71
CA SER A 94 -0.34 -0.38 -2.08
C SER A 94 0.90 0.48 -1.93
N LEU A 95 2.00 -0.10 -1.46
CA LEU A 95 3.28 0.60 -1.32
C LEU A 95 3.88 1.00 -2.68
N ARG A 96 3.75 0.14 -3.71
CA ARG A 96 4.25 0.47 -5.06
C ARG A 96 3.45 1.62 -5.68
N ILE A 97 2.13 1.57 -5.58
CA ILE A 97 1.23 2.62 -6.07
C ILE A 97 1.50 3.94 -5.35
N GLN A 98 1.67 3.95 -4.03
CA GLN A 98 2.05 5.15 -3.27
C GLN A 98 3.34 5.77 -3.78
N LYS A 99 4.38 4.96 -4.04
CA LYS A 99 5.64 5.46 -4.62
C LYS A 99 5.46 6.00 -6.04
N MET A 100 4.59 5.40 -6.85
CA MET A 100 4.27 5.92 -8.19
C MET A 100 3.53 7.27 -8.11
N ILE A 101 2.63 7.44 -7.14
CA ILE A 101 1.94 8.71 -6.86
C ILE A 101 2.96 9.79 -6.47
N GLU A 102 3.88 9.48 -5.56
CA GLU A 102 4.93 10.41 -5.10
C GLU A 102 5.84 10.87 -6.24
N LYS A 103 6.18 9.95 -7.15
CA LYS A 103 7.03 10.25 -8.33
C LYS A 103 6.27 10.94 -9.46
N SER A 104 4.95 10.90 -9.47
CA SER A 104 4.13 11.50 -10.52
C SER A 104 3.98 13.00 -10.30
N GLU A 105 4.45 13.82 -11.25
CA GLU A 105 4.25 15.28 -11.23
C GLU A 105 2.76 15.66 -11.18
N SER A 106 1.90 14.86 -11.80
CA SER A 106 0.47 15.14 -11.88
C SER A 106 -0.30 14.80 -10.61
N LEU A 107 0.21 13.86 -9.79
CA LEU A 107 -0.49 13.34 -8.61
C LEU A 107 0.17 13.76 -7.29
N SER A 108 1.49 14.01 -7.25
CA SER A 108 2.24 14.30 -6.03
C SER A 108 1.66 15.50 -5.25
N SER A 109 1.31 16.58 -5.95
CA SER A 109 0.66 17.77 -5.36
C SER A 109 -0.73 17.51 -4.77
N MET A 110 -1.34 16.35 -5.06
CA MET A 110 -2.67 15.96 -4.62
C MET A 110 -2.65 14.72 -3.71
N LYS A 111 -1.47 14.29 -3.24
CA LYS A 111 -1.31 13.12 -2.38
C LYS A 111 -2.27 13.15 -1.18
N SER A 112 -2.36 14.27 -0.47
CA SER A 112 -3.28 14.41 0.68
C SER A 112 -4.76 14.21 0.30
N PHE A 113 -5.17 14.64 -0.90
CA PHE A 113 -6.53 14.41 -1.38
C PHE A 113 -6.76 12.94 -1.68
N ILE A 114 -5.81 12.30 -2.35
CA ILE A 114 -5.84 10.86 -2.65
C ILE A 114 -5.95 10.06 -1.36
N ASP A 115 -5.06 10.32 -0.38
CA ASP A 115 -5.02 9.60 0.90
C ASP A 115 -6.32 9.76 1.71
N SER A 116 -7.00 10.90 1.58
CA SER A 116 -8.21 11.20 2.36
C SER A 116 -9.52 10.81 1.68
N ASN A 117 -9.53 10.63 0.35
CA ASN A 117 -10.78 10.51 -0.42
C ASN A 117 -10.82 9.27 -1.32
N LEU A 118 -9.69 8.61 -1.59
CA LEU A 118 -9.64 7.46 -2.46
C LEU A 118 -9.29 6.20 -1.69
N ASP A 119 -10.03 5.13 -1.96
CA ASP A 119 -9.75 3.81 -1.40
C ASP A 119 -8.61 3.14 -2.19
N LEU A 120 -7.38 3.57 -1.87
CA LEU A 120 -6.16 2.99 -2.43
C LEU A 120 -6.03 1.50 -2.11
N ARG A 121 -6.59 1.04 -0.98
CA ARG A 121 -6.56 -0.38 -0.61
C ARG A 121 -7.40 -1.20 -1.58
N ASN A 122 -8.61 -0.74 -1.91
CA ASN A 122 -9.45 -1.40 -2.90
C ASN A 122 -8.80 -1.43 -4.30
N LEU A 123 -8.18 -0.33 -4.73
CA LEU A 123 -7.42 -0.32 -5.99
C LEU A 123 -6.25 -1.30 -5.97
N SER A 124 -5.52 -1.37 -4.85
CA SER A 124 -4.41 -2.32 -4.68
C SER A 124 -4.89 -3.77 -4.69
N ALA A 125 -6.08 -4.05 -4.14
CA ALA A 125 -6.70 -5.36 -4.23
C ALA A 125 -7.06 -5.74 -5.66
N GLN A 126 -7.65 -4.83 -6.43
CA GLN A 126 -7.93 -5.07 -7.85
C GLN A 126 -6.65 -5.38 -8.64
N VAL A 127 -5.51 -4.78 -8.27
CA VAL A 127 -4.20 -5.14 -8.85
C VAL A 127 -3.77 -6.54 -8.40
N ALA A 128 -3.73 -6.81 -7.09
CA ALA A 128 -3.28 -8.09 -6.54
C ALA A 128 -4.05 -9.30 -7.10
N PHE A 129 -5.34 -9.14 -7.34
CA PHE A 129 -6.19 -10.18 -7.93
C PHE A 129 -6.18 -10.20 -9.47
N GLY A 130 -5.29 -9.44 -10.12
CA GLY A 130 -5.13 -9.42 -11.57
C GLY A 130 -6.31 -8.82 -12.33
N GLN A 131 -7.15 -8.01 -11.68
CA GLN A 131 -8.32 -7.37 -12.30
C GLN A 131 -7.91 -6.13 -13.10
N ILE A 132 -6.93 -5.37 -12.62
CA ILE A 132 -6.31 -4.22 -13.30
C ILE A 132 -4.79 -4.28 -13.17
N THR A 133 -4.07 -3.50 -13.98
CA THR A 133 -2.61 -3.32 -13.82
C THR A 133 -2.32 -2.10 -12.95
N GLU A 134 -1.11 -2.01 -12.38
CA GLU A 134 -0.64 -0.81 -11.68
C GLU A 134 -0.73 0.44 -12.56
N ASN A 135 -0.39 0.33 -13.86
CA ASN A 135 -0.51 1.45 -14.80
C ASN A 135 -1.97 1.87 -15.00
N THR A 136 -2.89 0.91 -15.15
CA THR A 136 -4.34 1.19 -15.23
C THR A 136 -4.84 1.87 -13.95
N CYS A 137 -4.34 1.46 -12.78
CA CYS A 137 -4.63 2.13 -11.51
C CYS A 137 -4.18 3.60 -11.56
N MET A 138 -2.97 3.88 -12.04
CA MET A 138 -2.46 5.25 -12.19
C MET A 138 -3.29 6.08 -13.16
N ASP A 139 -3.72 5.51 -14.29
CA ASP A 139 -4.58 6.19 -15.26
C ASP A 139 -5.94 6.58 -14.64
N ILE A 140 -6.54 5.68 -13.85
CA ILE A 140 -7.77 5.96 -13.10
C ILE A 140 -7.55 7.13 -12.13
N LEU A 141 -6.47 7.10 -11.35
CA LEU A 141 -6.14 8.17 -10.41
C LEU A 141 -5.98 9.51 -11.13
N ILE A 142 -5.24 9.55 -12.24
CA ILE A 142 -5.05 10.76 -13.04
C ILE A 142 -6.39 11.27 -13.60
N GLY A 143 -7.24 10.37 -14.11
CA GLY A 143 -8.57 10.71 -14.62
C GLY A 143 -9.45 11.34 -13.54
N LEU A 144 -9.50 10.74 -12.35
CA LEU A 144 -10.24 11.28 -11.20
C LEU A 144 -9.73 12.67 -10.81
N MET A 145 -8.40 12.89 -10.82
CA MET A 145 -7.81 14.19 -10.48
C MET A 145 -8.13 15.27 -11.52
N LYS A 146 -8.11 14.93 -12.81
CA LYS A 146 -8.50 15.87 -13.88
C LYS A 146 -9.94 16.33 -13.71
N ASN A 147 -10.86 15.38 -13.48
CA ASN A 147 -12.27 15.68 -13.26
C ASN A 147 -12.49 16.57 -12.02
N GLN A 148 -11.74 16.34 -10.94
CA GLN A 148 -11.82 17.17 -9.74
C GLN A 148 -11.33 18.62 -9.97
N LYS A 149 -10.26 18.80 -10.76
CA LYS A 149 -9.77 20.12 -11.15
C LYS A 149 -10.80 20.86 -12.00
N GLU A 150 -11.43 20.18 -12.96
CA GLU A 150 -12.47 20.77 -13.81
C GLU A 150 -13.72 21.18 -13.02
N ALA A 151 -14.17 20.37 -12.06
CA ALA A 151 -15.30 20.70 -11.19
C ALA A 151 -15.02 22.00 -10.41
N LYS A 152 -13.84 22.13 -9.80
CA LYS A 152 -13.42 23.36 -9.09
C LYS A 152 -13.34 24.59 -9.99
N ILE A 153 -13.07 24.41 -11.29
CA ILE A 153 -13.08 25.53 -12.25
C ILE A 153 -14.52 25.97 -12.51
N LYS A 154 -15.43 25.02 -12.79
CA LYS A 154 -16.85 25.32 -13.05
C LYS A 154 -17.52 26.02 -11.87
N ASP A 155 -17.29 25.56 -10.63
CA ASP A 155 -17.83 26.20 -9.42
C ASP A 155 -17.37 27.66 -9.27
N ARG A 156 -16.13 27.98 -9.67
CA ARG A 156 -15.63 29.36 -9.62
C ARG A 156 -16.31 30.28 -10.63
N TYR A 157 -16.76 29.76 -11.78
CA TYR A 157 -17.42 30.58 -12.79
C TYR A 157 -18.91 30.85 -12.50
N ILE A 158 -19.58 29.98 -11.73
CA ILE A 158 -20.99 30.16 -11.36
C ILE A 158 -21.15 31.38 -10.41
N ASN A 159 -20.15 31.67 -9.58
CA ASN A 159 -20.18 32.78 -8.62
C ASN A 159 -20.03 34.19 -9.24
N PHE A 160 -19.83 34.33 -10.55
CA PHE A 160 -19.74 35.65 -11.19
C PHE A 160 -21.07 36.17 -11.76
N TYR A 161 -22.11 35.33 -11.82
CA TYR A 161 -23.41 35.68 -12.40
C TYR A 161 -24.58 35.52 -11.41
N SER A 162 -24.28 35.45 -10.11
CA SER A 162 -25.29 35.41 -9.03
C SER A 162 -25.45 36.78 -8.39
#